data_AF-A0A7S2UVY4-F1
#
_entry.id   AF-A0A7S2UVY4-F1
#
_cell.length_a   1.000
_cell.length_b   1.000
_cell.length_c   1.000
_cell.angle_alpha   90.00
_cell.angle_beta   90.00
_cell.angle_gamma   90.00
#
_symmetry.space_group_name_H-M   'P 1'
#
loop_
_entity.id
_entity.type
_entity.pdbx_description
1 polymer ?
#
loop_
_entity_poly.entity_id
_entity_poly.type
_entity_poly.pdbx_seq_one_letter_code
_entity_poly.pdbx_strand_id
1 'polypeptide(L)'
;DNLRSSNAIKLLQRAPEAIRQHSIGVFSKADKAIDPYWEDEEDSSGICSKPGPLWKLEERILGTADDYKGMDEPYLGVQGGFIAVVNRNTRSRSTKGLTLSDHNNKEMDWKEISFVREDDNIPPVHAKVLECVGLDALVARMDAVICQYLGRDWVPKRLEEIEHKRSELNEKLVCLGKSPEDLNLEILFDAVKTKLEGIFPLKAEQICVDTVDKFLPHPEESDHTDYGYALKMICFREQTEKMMKMGELFEVLVHEVRNVFASCFEEDQTGDIQLCRFNSMQTTFESDIKGVLEEHQQAAELALTQTISNFFGMCCFRPEFFERDLLKQAMVKCLLEFLMVPFIGKDKDCFPIISRAKRNITNMPEEKCAAKRQKYLNNISNLDEIKSHYLSIRRGVPVDAMSPKTQAAKSYKDSLLHGG
;
A
#
# COMPACT_ATOMS: atom_id res chain seq x y z
N ASP A 1 -4.59 -52.90 19.63
CA ASP A 1 -5.15 -51.91 18.67
C ASP A 1 -4.13 -51.30 17.70
N ASN A 2 -4.57 -51.09 16.45
CA ASN A 2 -3.79 -50.48 15.35
C ASN A 2 -3.93 -48.95 15.38
N LEU A 3 -2.82 -48.20 15.31
CA LEU A 3 -2.82 -46.72 15.25
C LEU A 3 -3.72 -46.15 14.15
N ARG A 4 -3.94 -46.89 13.07
CA ARG A 4 -4.83 -46.54 11.95
C ARG A 4 -6.30 -46.41 12.36
N SER A 5 -6.73 -47.02 13.47
CA SER A 5 -8.10 -46.88 13.95
C SER A 5 -8.33 -45.56 14.71
N SER A 6 -7.26 -44.90 15.16
CA SER A 6 -7.32 -43.65 15.94
C SER A 6 -8.01 -42.52 15.18
N ASN A 7 -9.06 -41.96 15.79
CA ASN A 7 -9.77 -40.81 15.24
C ASN A 7 -8.88 -39.55 15.14
N ALA A 8 -7.91 -39.38 16.06
CA ALA A 8 -6.99 -38.25 16.02
C ALA A 8 -6.08 -38.30 14.78
N ILE A 9 -5.56 -39.49 14.45
CA ILE A 9 -4.74 -39.69 13.25
C ILE A 9 -5.57 -39.49 11.98
N LYS A 10 -6.79 -40.02 11.93
CA LYS A 10 -7.71 -39.81 10.79
C LYS A 10 -8.04 -38.33 10.57
N LEU A 11 -8.19 -37.55 11.64
CA LEU A 11 -8.41 -36.11 11.55
C LEU A 11 -7.16 -35.39 11.02
N LEU A 12 -5.97 -35.74 11.52
CA LEU A 12 -4.71 -35.18 11.06
C LEU A 12 -4.47 -35.46 9.57
N GLN A 13 -4.75 -36.68 9.11
CA GLN A 13 -4.61 -37.06 7.69
C GLN A 13 -5.53 -36.24 6.76
N ARG A 14 -6.63 -35.70 7.27
CA ARG A 14 -7.55 -34.82 6.54
C ARG A 14 -7.19 -33.33 6.69
N ALA A 15 -6.23 -32.99 7.55
CA ALA A 15 -5.86 -31.61 7.81
C ALA A 15 -5.02 -31.03 6.65
N PRO A 16 -5.05 -29.70 6.43
CA PRO A 16 -4.16 -29.04 5.49
C PRO A 16 -2.69 -29.35 5.78
N GLU A 17 -1.87 -29.40 4.72
CA GLU A 17 -0.44 -29.73 4.81
C GLU A 17 0.31 -28.86 5.82
N ALA A 18 -0.02 -27.57 5.89
CA ALA A 18 0.56 -26.64 6.86
C ALA A 18 0.36 -27.08 8.33
N ILE A 19 -0.72 -27.79 8.64
CA ILE A 19 -0.96 -28.34 10.00
C ILE A 19 -0.17 -29.63 10.20
N ARG A 20 -0.12 -30.49 9.17
CA ARG A 20 0.57 -31.79 9.24
C ARG A 20 2.07 -31.64 9.43
N GLN A 21 2.67 -30.65 8.77
CA GLN A 21 4.11 -30.33 8.88
C GLN A 21 4.57 -29.96 10.29
N HIS A 22 3.67 -29.46 11.13
CA HIS A 22 3.96 -29.00 12.50
C HIS A 22 3.27 -29.87 13.56
N SER A 23 2.87 -31.10 13.21
CA SER A 23 2.15 -32.00 14.12
C SER A 23 3.09 -32.88 14.95
N ILE A 24 2.75 -33.07 16.23
CA ILE A 24 3.46 -33.97 17.14
C ILE A 24 2.47 -35.03 17.60
N GLY A 25 2.85 -36.29 17.47
CA GLY A 25 2.07 -37.42 17.98
C GLY A 25 2.43 -37.69 19.42
N VAL A 26 1.43 -37.94 20.27
CA VAL A 26 1.66 -38.20 21.70
C VAL A 26 1.03 -39.53 22.10
N PHE A 27 1.85 -40.48 22.55
CA PHE A 27 1.40 -41.68 23.22
C PHE A 27 1.19 -41.39 24.69
N SER A 28 -0.07 -41.21 25.08
CA SER A 28 -0.46 -41.00 26.48
C SER A 28 -0.59 -42.32 27.23
N LYS A 29 -0.33 -42.33 28.54
CA LYS A 29 -0.41 -43.55 29.38
C LYS A 29 0.58 -44.62 28.93
N ALA A 30 1.77 -44.19 28.53
CA ALA A 30 2.81 -45.08 28.00
C ALA A 30 3.27 -46.15 29.01
N ASP A 31 3.09 -45.90 30.31
CA ASP A 31 3.29 -46.85 31.40
C ASP A 31 2.49 -48.15 31.23
N LYS A 32 1.31 -48.07 30.61
CA LYS A 32 0.41 -49.21 30.40
C LYS A 32 0.78 -50.07 29.20
N ALA A 33 1.65 -49.58 28.32
CA ALA A 33 2.13 -50.34 27.17
C ALA A 33 3.14 -51.44 27.55
N ILE A 34 3.54 -51.50 28.82
CA ILE A 34 4.54 -52.43 29.37
C ILE A 34 3.90 -53.32 30.44
N ASP A 35 2.67 -53.02 30.87
CA ASP A 35 1.95 -53.75 31.92
C ASP A 35 1.35 -55.07 31.39
N PRO A 36 1.88 -56.24 31.79
CA PRO A 36 1.39 -57.55 31.37
C PRO A 36 -0.09 -57.81 31.65
N TYR A 37 -0.65 -57.08 32.63
CA TYR A 37 -1.97 -57.31 33.19
C TYR A 37 -3.01 -56.28 32.72
N TRP A 38 -2.64 -55.36 31.82
CA TRP A 38 -3.55 -54.30 31.37
C TRP A 38 -4.76 -54.83 30.59
N GLU A 39 -4.63 -55.95 29.87
CA GLU A 39 -5.76 -56.63 29.21
C GLU A 39 -6.62 -57.44 30.20
N ASP A 40 -6.11 -57.77 31.40
CA ASP A 40 -6.82 -58.58 32.39
C ASP A 40 -7.87 -57.78 33.19
N GLU A 41 -7.86 -56.44 33.16
CA GLU A 41 -8.88 -55.63 33.84
C GLU A 41 -10.23 -55.57 33.09
N GLU A 42 -10.28 -55.92 31.79
CA GLU A 42 -11.52 -55.90 31.00
C GLU A 42 -12.13 -57.29 30.72
N ASP A 43 -11.36 -58.38 30.83
CA ASP A 43 -11.84 -59.74 30.58
C ASP A 43 -11.83 -60.61 31.85
N SER A 44 -13.01 -60.73 32.48
CA SER A 44 -13.29 -61.56 33.68
C SER A 44 -13.10 -63.08 33.47
N SER A 45 -12.48 -63.52 32.37
CA SER A 45 -12.45 -64.92 31.94
C SER A 45 -11.15 -65.68 32.30
N GLY A 46 -10.16 -65.00 32.90
CA GLY A 46 -9.10 -65.67 33.67
C GLY A 46 -8.23 -66.67 32.92
N ILE A 47 -8.10 -66.56 31.59
CA ILE A 47 -7.15 -67.34 30.80
C ILE A 47 -6.56 -66.48 29.69
N CYS A 48 -5.39 -65.89 29.92
CA CYS A 48 -4.52 -65.49 28.82
C CYS A 48 -3.05 -65.75 29.16
N SER A 49 -2.52 -66.85 28.61
CA SER A 49 -1.13 -67.25 28.68
C SER A 49 -0.41 -66.90 27.38
N LYS A 50 -0.07 -65.62 27.17
CA LYS A 50 0.94 -65.21 26.18
C LYS A 50 1.75 -63.99 26.67
N PRO A 51 3.07 -64.12 26.90
CA PRO A 51 3.95 -62.97 27.04
C PRO A 51 4.21 -62.43 25.63
N GLY A 52 3.45 -61.41 25.23
CA GLY A 52 3.68 -60.66 23.99
C GLY A 52 4.06 -59.21 24.33
N PRO A 53 4.89 -58.53 23.52
CA PRO A 53 5.21 -57.13 23.75
C PRO A 53 3.94 -56.29 23.56
N LEU A 54 3.42 -55.70 24.65
CA LEU A 54 2.12 -55.02 24.76
C LEU A 54 2.07 -53.64 24.07
N TRP A 55 2.38 -53.60 22.77
CA TRP A 55 2.14 -52.52 21.78
C TRP A 55 3.40 -52.00 21.06
N LYS A 56 4.57 -52.64 21.22
CA LYS A 56 5.81 -52.31 20.48
C LYS A 56 6.11 -50.79 20.48
N LEU A 57 6.05 -50.17 21.66
CA LEU A 57 6.13 -48.72 21.83
C LEU A 57 7.41 -48.12 21.22
N GLU A 58 8.56 -48.79 21.41
CA GLU A 58 9.84 -48.39 20.81
C GLU A 58 9.76 -48.33 19.27
N GLU A 59 9.24 -49.38 18.64
CA GLU A 59 9.07 -49.43 17.18
C GLU A 59 8.14 -48.32 16.67
N ARG A 60 7.11 -47.98 17.46
CA ARG A 60 6.13 -46.94 17.12
C ARG A 60 6.71 -45.53 17.24
N ILE A 61 7.50 -45.26 18.28
CA ILE A 61 8.23 -44.01 18.46
C ILE A 61 9.24 -43.82 17.32
N LEU A 62 9.96 -44.88 16.98
CA LEU A 62 11.00 -44.84 15.96
C LEU A 62 10.45 -44.83 14.52
N GLY A 63 9.17 -45.14 14.32
CA GLY A 63 8.60 -45.20 12.97
C GLY A 63 8.88 -46.51 12.24
N THR A 64 9.33 -47.54 12.96
CA THR A 64 9.67 -48.86 12.41
C THR A 64 8.56 -49.90 12.58
N ALA A 65 7.49 -49.55 13.31
CA ALA A 65 6.35 -50.44 13.50
C ALA A 65 5.67 -50.81 12.16
N ASP A 66 5.18 -52.05 12.07
CA ASP A 66 4.53 -52.60 10.88
C ASP A 66 3.31 -51.78 10.41
N ASP A 67 2.63 -51.11 11.34
CA ASP A 67 1.47 -50.25 11.08
C ASP A 67 1.81 -49.07 10.13
N TYR A 68 3.09 -48.72 9.96
CA TYR A 68 3.55 -47.65 9.08
C TYR A 68 3.94 -48.14 7.68
N LYS A 69 4.08 -49.45 7.45
CA LYS A 69 4.47 -50.01 6.15
C LYS A 69 3.40 -49.74 5.08
N GLY A 70 3.84 -49.38 3.88
CA GLY A 70 2.99 -49.16 2.70
C GLY A 70 2.23 -47.83 2.68
N MET A 71 2.66 -46.84 3.45
CA MET A 71 2.08 -45.50 3.47
C MET A 71 2.99 -44.51 2.73
N ASP A 72 2.39 -43.61 1.95
CA ASP A 72 3.12 -42.57 1.21
C ASP A 72 3.65 -41.45 2.15
N GLU A 73 3.12 -41.38 3.38
CA GLU A 73 3.49 -40.36 4.36
C GLU A 73 4.18 -40.97 5.60
N PRO A 74 5.33 -40.42 6.04
CA PRO A 74 6.00 -40.88 7.24
C PRO A 74 5.11 -40.68 8.47
N TYR A 75 5.16 -41.62 9.42
CA TYR A 75 4.45 -41.54 10.71
C TYR A 75 2.93 -41.25 10.61
N LEU A 76 2.25 -41.73 9.55
CA LEU A 76 0.82 -41.50 9.33
C LEU A 76 0.44 -40.01 9.21
N GLY A 77 1.37 -39.17 8.75
CA GLY A 77 1.18 -37.71 8.62
C GLY A 77 1.68 -36.89 9.81
N VAL A 78 2.26 -37.54 10.82
CA VAL A 78 2.86 -36.89 12.01
C VAL A 78 4.32 -36.50 11.74
N GLN A 79 4.55 -35.33 11.14
CA GLN A 79 5.90 -34.92 10.70
C GLN A 79 6.86 -34.59 11.86
N GLY A 80 6.34 -34.16 13.01
CA GLY A 80 7.13 -33.89 14.21
C GLY A 80 7.55 -35.16 14.99
N GLY A 81 7.14 -36.34 14.53
CA GLY A 81 7.40 -37.62 15.19
C GLY A 81 6.48 -37.88 16.39
N PHE A 82 6.71 -39.02 17.06
CA PHE A 82 5.95 -39.41 18.23
C PHE A 82 6.76 -39.26 19.52
N ILE A 83 6.10 -38.79 20.58
CA ILE A 83 6.63 -38.71 21.94
C ILE A 83 5.75 -39.57 22.85
N ALA A 84 6.35 -40.35 23.75
CA ALA A 84 5.63 -41.11 24.76
C ALA A 84 5.69 -40.43 26.13
N VAL A 85 4.53 -40.34 26.79
CA VAL A 85 4.38 -39.72 28.10
C VAL A 85 3.53 -40.58 29.03
N VAL A 86 3.89 -40.58 30.31
CA VAL A 86 3.10 -41.16 31.39
C VAL A 86 2.12 -40.11 31.86
N ASN A 87 0.86 -40.49 32.00
CA ASN A 87 -0.16 -39.57 32.48
C ASN A 87 -0.41 -39.76 33.97
N ARG A 88 -0.76 -38.68 34.65
CA ARG A 88 -1.29 -38.77 36.00
C ARG A 88 -2.54 -39.64 36.00
N ASN A 89 -2.51 -40.74 36.76
CA ASN A 89 -3.71 -41.52 36.99
C ASN A 89 -4.65 -40.73 37.91
N THR A 90 -5.68 -40.09 37.34
CA THR A 90 -6.62 -39.25 38.10
C THR A 90 -7.51 -40.02 39.07
N ARG A 91 -7.59 -41.35 38.95
CA ARG A 91 -8.36 -42.23 39.82
C ARG A 91 -7.55 -42.76 41.01
N SER A 92 -6.22 -42.74 40.93
CA SER A 92 -5.38 -43.25 42.01
C SER A 92 -5.28 -42.26 43.19
N ARG A 93 -5.44 -42.77 44.42
CA ARG A 93 -5.16 -41.98 45.63
C ARG A 93 -3.67 -41.65 45.77
N SER A 94 -2.77 -42.50 45.25
CA SER A 94 -1.31 -42.33 45.36
C SER A 94 -0.74 -41.25 44.44
N THR A 95 -1.53 -40.76 43.49
CA THR A 95 -1.18 -39.67 42.56
C THR A 95 -1.91 -38.38 42.88
N LYS A 96 -2.87 -38.37 43.82
CA LYS A 96 -3.64 -37.19 44.24
C LYS A 96 -2.75 -36.30 45.12
N GLY A 97 -2.62 -35.02 44.78
CA GLY A 97 -1.76 -34.06 45.50
C GLY A 97 -0.30 -33.99 45.05
N LEU A 98 0.17 -34.87 44.14
CA LEU A 98 1.51 -34.77 43.57
C LEU A 98 1.71 -33.44 42.81
N THR A 99 2.89 -32.85 42.99
CA THR A 99 3.36 -31.70 42.22
C THR A 99 3.79 -32.13 40.82
N LEU A 100 4.04 -31.16 39.93
CA LEU A 100 4.61 -31.43 38.60
C LEU A 100 5.98 -32.10 38.70
N SER A 101 6.82 -31.65 39.65
CA SER A 101 8.15 -32.24 39.88
C SER A 101 8.06 -33.68 40.34
N ASP A 102 7.14 -34.00 41.27
CA ASP A 102 6.96 -35.38 41.74
C ASP A 102 6.48 -36.30 40.61
N HIS A 103 5.69 -35.77 39.69
CA HIS A 103 5.23 -36.52 38.53
C HIS A 103 6.36 -36.72 37.52
N ASN A 104 7.17 -35.69 37.25
CA ASN A 104 8.31 -35.81 36.33
C ASN A 104 9.32 -36.82 36.86
N ASN A 105 9.59 -36.83 38.17
CA ASN A 105 10.48 -37.82 38.78
C ASN A 105 9.95 -39.26 38.60
N LYS A 106 8.64 -39.48 38.80
CA LYS A 106 8.04 -40.80 38.55
C LYS A 106 8.10 -41.22 37.08
N GLU A 107 7.98 -40.27 36.16
CA GLU A 107 8.12 -40.53 34.73
C GLU A 107 9.58 -40.82 34.35
N MET A 108 10.54 -40.18 35.02
CA MET A 108 11.96 -40.49 34.89
C MET A 108 12.29 -41.88 35.42
N ASP A 109 11.78 -42.26 36.60
CA ASP A 109 11.94 -43.61 37.15
C ASP A 109 11.36 -44.66 36.18
N TRP A 110 10.16 -44.41 35.64
CA TRP A 110 9.56 -45.29 34.62
C TRP A 110 10.42 -45.37 33.36
N LYS A 111 10.95 -44.24 32.89
CA LYS A 111 11.82 -44.18 31.71
C LYS A 111 13.10 -44.99 31.91
N GLU A 112 13.70 -44.90 33.10
CA GLU A 112 14.89 -45.68 33.45
C GLU A 112 14.58 -47.16 33.48
N ILE A 113 13.56 -47.59 34.24
CA ILE A 113 13.19 -49.00 34.37
C ILE A 113 12.79 -49.64 33.02
N SER A 114 12.07 -48.88 32.19
CA SER A 114 11.44 -49.41 30.98
C SER A 114 12.36 -49.47 29.78
N PHE A 115 13.34 -48.57 29.72
CA PHE A 115 14.20 -48.41 28.56
C PHE A 115 15.68 -48.63 28.95
N VAL A 116 16.18 -48.10 30.07
CA VAL A 116 17.61 -48.25 30.42
C VAL A 116 17.91 -49.69 30.87
N ARG A 117 18.60 -50.46 30.01
CA ARG A 117 19.03 -51.83 30.31
C ARG A 117 20.39 -51.81 31.03
N GLU A 118 20.59 -52.70 31.99
CA GLU A 118 21.83 -52.82 32.80
C GLU A 118 23.05 -53.35 32.02
N ASP A 119 22.89 -53.77 30.76
CA ASP A 119 24.00 -54.30 29.94
C ASP A 119 24.81 -53.17 29.26
N ASP A 120 26.14 -53.23 29.39
CA ASP A 120 27.14 -52.29 28.82
C ASP A 120 27.11 -52.13 27.27
N ASN A 121 26.23 -52.85 26.56
CA ASN A 121 26.03 -52.77 25.11
C ASN A 121 24.67 -52.15 24.79
N ILE A 122 24.48 -50.87 25.11
CA ILE A 122 23.31 -50.10 24.70
C ILE A 122 23.36 -49.89 23.18
N PRO A 123 22.43 -50.44 22.38
CA PRO A 123 22.41 -50.21 20.94
C PRO A 123 22.13 -48.72 20.64
N PRO A 124 22.73 -48.10 19.60
CA PRO A 124 22.53 -46.68 19.24
C PRO A 124 21.06 -46.27 19.03
N VAL A 125 20.21 -47.24 18.71
CA VAL A 125 18.75 -47.08 18.54
C VAL A 125 18.08 -46.63 19.84
N HIS A 126 18.67 -46.99 20.99
CA HIS A 126 18.12 -46.73 22.31
C HIS A 126 18.21 -45.26 22.73
N ALA A 127 19.29 -44.56 22.34
CA ALA A 127 19.45 -43.13 22.61
C ALA A 127 18.35 -42.29 21.92
N LYS A 128 17.98 -42.65 20.69
CA LYS A 128 16.89 -41.99 19.95
C LYS A 128 15.51 -42.20 20.58
N VAL A 129 15.28 -43.37 21.20
CA VAL A 129 14.04 -43.62 21.96
C VAL A 129 14.01 -42.74 23.20
N LEU A 130 15.12 -42.64 23.93
CA LEU A 130 15.20 -41.81 25.14
C LEU A 130 14.98 -40.32 24.88
N GLU A 131 15.34 -39.81 23.69
CA GLU A 131 15.04 -38.44 23.25
C GLU A 131 13.54 -38.20 22.96
N CYS A 132 12.75 -39.26 22.83
CA CYS A 132 11.33 -39.23 22.47
C CYS A 132 10.42 -39.71 23.62
N VAL A 133 10.95 -39.80 24.85
CA VAL A 133 10.22 -40.30 26.01
C VAL A 133 10.31 -39.30 27.17
N GLY A 134 9.15 -38.99 27.74
CA GLY A 134 8.97 -38.12 28.90
C GLY A 134 8.42 -36.74 28.56
N LEU A 135 7.94 -36.04 29.59
CA LEU A 135 7.39 -34.70 29.50
C LEU A 135 8.42 -33.69 28.99
N ASP A 136 9.67 -33.78 29.46
CA ASP A 136 10.75 -32.88 29.01
C ASP A 136 11.01 -33.02 27.50
N ALA A 137 10.97 -34.24 26.97
CA ALA A 137 11.08 -34.49 25.53
C ALA A 137 9.89 -33.89 24.75
N LEU A 138 8.67 -33.97 25.30
CA LEU A 138 7.49 -33.37 24.69
C LEU A 138 7.60 -31.84 24.65
N VAL A 139 8.00 -31.21 25.77
CA VAL A 139 8.17 -29.76 25.86
C VAL A 139 9.23 -29.28 24.89
N ALA A 140 10.40 -29.95 24.85
CA ALA A 140 11.46 -29.63 23.91
C ALA A 140 11.01 -29.76 22.44
N ARG A 141 10.20 -30.80 22.12
CA ARG A 141 9.65 -30.98 20.77
C ARG A 141 8.64 -29.91 20.41
N MET A 142 7.76 -29.52 21.33
CA MET A 142 6.80 -28.44 21.14
C MET A 142 7.52 -27.11 20.88
N ASP A 143 8.53 -26.79 21.68
CA ASP A 143 9.34 -25.58 21.52
C ASP A 143 10.03 -25.56 20.15
N ALA A 144 10.68 -26.67 19.75
CA ALA A 144 11.32 -26.78 18.43
C ALA A 144 10.34 -26.56 17.27
N VAL A 145 9.14 -27.16 17.32
CA VAL A 145 8.11 -26.99 16.28
C VAL A 145 7.61 -25.55 16.23
N ILE A 146 7.33 -24.94 17.39
CA ILE A 146 6.88 -23.54 17.48
C ILE A 146 7.95 -22.60 16.93
N CYS A 147 9.20 -22.77 17.37
CA CYS A 147 10.34 -22.01 16.89
C CYS A 147 10.53 -22.13 15.38
N GLN A 148 10.43 -23.36 14.84
CA GLN A 148 10.53 -23.60 13.42
C GLN A 148 9.42 -22.89 12.64
N TYR A 149 8.16 -23.03 13.06
CA TYR A 149 7.02 -22.38 12.42
C TYR A 149 7.13 -20.86 12.46
N LEU A 150 7.45 -20.29 13.63
CA LEU A 150 7.62 -18.85 13.79
C LEU A 150 8.75 -18.32 12.91
N GLY A 151 9.91 -18.98 12.95
CA GLY A 151 11.12 -18.51 12.28
C GLY A 151 11.11 -18.69 10.76
N ARG A 152 10.53 -19.78 10.25
CA ARG A 152 10.56 -20.11 8.81
C ARG A 152 9.33 -19.67 8.04
N ASP A 153 8.15 -19.76 8.66
CA ASP A 153 6.89 -19.59 7.93
C ASP A 153 6.22 -18.27 8.33
N TRP A 154 5.98 -18.07 9.62
CA TRP A 154 5.11 -17.00 10.08
C TRP A 154 5.77 -15.62 10.07
N VAL A 155 6.96 -15.46 10.67
CA VAL A 155 7.64 -14.16 10.71
C VAL A 155 7.98 -13.63 9.31
N PRO A 156 8.57 -14.42 8.40
CA PRO A 156 8.84 -13.95 7.03
C PRO A 156 7.59 -13.46 6.32
N LYS A 157 6.48 -14.21 6.39
CA LYS A 157 5.21 -13.81 5.79
C LYS A 157 4.69 -12.49 6.37
N ARG A 158 4.79 -12.29 7.69
CA ARG A 158 4.39 -11.01 8.33
C ARG A 158 5.28 -9.85 7.92
N LEU A 159 6.57 -10.08 7.72
CA LEU A 159 7.50 -9.05 7.23
C LEU A 159 7.18 -8.66 5.78
N GLU A 160 6.84 -9.62 4.91
CA GLU A 160 6.38 -9.36 3.54
C GLU A 160 5.09 -8.53 3.51
N GLU A 161 4.10 -8.90 4.33
CA GLU A 161 2.84 -8.15 4.46
C GLU A 161 3.06 -6.70 4.93
N ILE A 162 4.03 -6.48 5.82
CA ILE A 162 4.41 -5.13 6.27
C ILE A 162 5.05 -4.34 5.13
N GLU A 163 5.98 -4.93 4.39
CA GLU A 163 6.67 -4.24 3.30
C GLU A 163 5.70 -3.87 2.17
N HIS A 164 4.75 -4.75 1.86
CA HIS A 164 3.66 -4.44 0.92
C HIS A 164 2.83 -3.24 1.38
N LYS A 165 2.36 -3.25 2.63
CA LYS A 165 1.60 -2.12 3.20
C LYS A 165 2.43 -0.83 3.24
N ARG A 166 3.74 -0.91 3.46
CA ARG A 166 4.65 0.23 3.41
C ARG A 166 4.68 0.82 2.00
N SER A 167 4.82 -0.02 0.97
CA SER A 167 4.78 0.44 -0.43
C SER A 167 3.48 1.17 -0.74
N GLU A 168 2.32 0.58 -0.39
CA GLU A 168 1.03 1.23 -0.63
C GLU A 168 0.88 2.59 0.07
N LEU A 169 1.40 2.72 1.30
CA LEU A 169 1.36 3.98 2.04
C LEU A 169 2.31 5.01 1.44
N ASN A 170 3.49 4.60 0.98
CA ASN A 170 4.44 5.46 0.28
C ASN A 170 3.87 5.96 -1.04
N GLU A 171 3.22 5.11 -1.84
CA GLU A 171 2.52 5.51 -3.07
C GLU A 171 1.44 6.55 -2.77
N LYS A 172 0.61 6.30 -1.73
CA LYS A 172 -0.40 7.26 -1.28
C LYS A 172 0.21 8.59 -0.82
N LEU A 173 1.40 8.58 -0.21
CA LEU A 173 2.14 9.80 0.16
C LEU A 173 2.68 10.53 -1.06
N VAL A 174 3.19 9.81 -2.07
CA VAL A 174 3.67 10.39 -3.33
C VAL A 174 2.53 11.06 -4.08
N CYS A 175 1.33 10.46 -4.12
CA CYS A 175 0.14 11.10 -4.70
C CYS A 175 -0.28 12.39 -4.01
N LEU A 176 0.16 12.61 -2.76
CA LEU A 176 -0.04 13.89 -2.10
C LEU A 176 0.99 14.94 -2.57
N GLY A 177 2.05 14.59 -3.28
CA GLY A 177 3.11 15.50 -3.74
C GLY A 177 4.17 15.78 -2.67
N LYS A 178 5.05 16.76 -2.93
CA LYS A 178 6.16 17.14 -2.03
C LYS A 178 5.70 17.58 -0.63
N SER A 179 6.54 17.34 0.37
CA SER A 179 6.28 17.77 1.74
C SER A 179 6.29 19.29 1.82
N PRO A 180 5.40 19.94 2.59
CA PRO A 180 5.48 21.37 2.85
C PRO A 180 6.82 21.81 3.45
N GLU A 181 7.50 20.93 4.17
CA GLU A 181 8.83 21.17 4.76
C GLU A 181 9.93 21.29 3.68
N ASP A 182 9.74 20.63 2.54
CA ASP A 182 10.66 20.67 1.39
C ASP A 182 10.31 21.80 0.41
N LEU A 183 9.26 22.56 0.70
CA LEU A 183 8.74 23.63 -0.14
C LEU A 183 8.97 24.98 0.53
N ASN A 184 9.11 26.02 -0.29
CA ASN A 184 9.04 27.40 0.16
C ASN A 184 8.04 28.16 -0.74
N LEU A 185 7.69 29.37 -0.32
CA LEU A 185 6.74 30.20 -1.05
C LEU A 185 7.17 30.46 -2.50
N GLU A 186 8.47 30.67 -2.75
CA GLU A 186 8.99 30.90 -4.10
C GLU A 186 8.77 29.70 -5.01
N ILE A 187 8.98 28.48 -4.53
CA ILE A 187 8.70 27.25 -5.30
C ILE A 187 7.21 27.14 -5.67
N LEU A 188 6.31 27.52 -4.75
CA LEU A 188 4.86 27.53 -5.04
C LEU A 188 4.50 28.60 -6.08
N PHE A 189 5.08 29.80 -5.96
CA PHE A 189 4.87 30.87 -6.93
C PHE A 189 5.43 30.53 -8.31
N ASP A 190 6.60 29.91 -8.38
CA ASP A 190 7.21 29.44 -9.62
C ASP A 190 6.39 28.33 -10.28
N ALA A 191 5.79 27.44 -9.49
CA ALA A 191 4.88 26.42 -10.01
C ALA A 191 3.62 27.03 -10.62
N VAL A 192 3.01 28.04 -9.97
CA VAL A 192 1.89 28.79 -10.52
C VAL A 192 2.30 29.54 -11.78
N LYS A 193 3.46 30.23 -11.76
CA LYS A 193 4.03 30.95 -12.90
C LYS A 193 4.19 30.03 -14.11
N THR A 194 4.86 28.89 -13.92
CA THR A 194 5.14 27.92 -14.99
C THR A 194 3.84 27.39 -15.62
N LYS A 195 2.84 27.06 -14.79
CA LYS A 195 1.53 26.63 -15.30
C LYS A 195 0.82 27.74 -16.08
N LEU A 196 0.85 28.97 -15.58
CA LEU A 196 0.25 30.12 -16.26
C LEU A 196 0.95 30.41 -17.60
N GLU A 197 2.28 30.41 -17.65
CA GLU A 197 3.04 30.62 -18.88
C GLU A 197 2.72 29.58 -19.96
N GLY A 198 2.49 28.33 -19.57
CA GLY A 198 2.14 27.25 -20.50
C GLY A 198 0.72 27.32 -21.05
N ILE A 199 -0.24 27.88 -20.30
CA ILE A 199 -1.67 27.82 -20.65
C ILE A 199 -2.20 29.18 -21.14
N PHE A 200 -1.78 30.27 -20.51
CA PHE A 200 -2.40 31.58 -20.65
C PHE A 200 -2.28 32.19 -22.06
N PRO A 201 -1.09 32.21 -22.72
CA PRO A 201 -0.96 32.85 -24.03
C PRO A 201 -1.89 32.25 -25.10
N LEU A 202 -1.96 30.91 -25.16
CA LEU A 202 -2.78 30.19 -26.13
C LEU A 202 -4.27 30.41 -25.89
N LYS A 203 -4.71 30.35 -24.62
CA LYS A 203 -6.12 30.59 -24.28
C LYS A 203 -6.51 32.06 -24.51
N ALA A 204 -5.67 33.01 -24.11
CA ALA A 204 -5.94 34.43 -24.30
C ALA A 204 -6.12 34.80 -25.79
N GLU A 205 -5.27 34.26 -26.67
CA GLU A 205 -5.40 34.43 -28.12
C GLU A 205 -6.72 33.86 -28.65
N GLN A 206 -7.06 32.62 -28.26
CA GLN A 206 -8.31 31.99 -28.68
C GLN A 206 -9.54 32.81 -28.25
N ILE A 207 -9.55 33.31 -27.01
CA ILE A 207 -10.64 34.13 -26.48
C ILE A 207 -10.78 35.44 -27.26
N CYS A 208 -9.66 36.11 -27.54
CA CYS A 208 -9.66 37.31 -28.37
C CYS A 208 -10.23 37.03 -29.77
N VAL A 209 -9.80 35.95 -30.41
CA VAL A 209 -10.26 35.54 -31.74
C VAL A 209 -11.76 35.26 -31.73
N ASP A 210 -12.24 34.43 -30.80
CA ASP A 210 -13.65 34.05 -30.69
C ASP A 210 -14.54 35.24 -30.38
N THR A 211 -14.04 36.16 -29.55
CA THR A 211 -14.77 37.38 -29.22
C THR A 211 -14.88 38.28 -30.42
N VAL A 212 -13.77 38.57 -31.10
CA VAL A 212 -13.77 39.41 -32.31
C VAL A 212 -14.64 38.79 -33.42
N ASP A 213 -14.59 37.47 -33.62
CA ASP A 213 -15.39 36.79 -34.65
C ASP A 213 -16.90 36.92 -34.42
N LYS A 214 -17.37 36.87 -33.17
CA LYS A 214 -18.79 37.04 -32.82
C LYS A 214 -19.32 38.43 -33.17
N PHE A 215 -18.46 39.43 -33.16
CA PHE A 215 -18.85 40.84 -33.31
C PHE A 215 -18.48 41.43 -34.67
N LEU A 216 -17.66 40.75 -35.47
CA LEU A 216 -17.40 41.16 -36.84
C LEU A 216 -18.63 40.85 -37.73
N PRO A 217 -19.19 41.84 -38.44
CA PRO A 217 -20.31 41.63 -39.33
C PRO A 217 -19.93 40.63 -40.42
N HIS A 218 -20.87 39.75 -40.74
CA HIS A 218 -20.68 38.81 -41.83
C HIS A 218 -20.75 39.55 -43.18
N PRO A 219 -19.96 39.14 -44.17
CA PRO A 219 -20.10 39.66 -45.52
C PRO A 219 -21.50 39.35 -46.06
N GLU A 220 -22.13 40.32 -46.72
CA GLU A 220 -23.47 40.17 -47.32
C GLU A 220 -23.38 40.45 -48.83
N GLU A 221 -24.29 39.88 -49.63
CA GLU A 221 -24.26 40.00 -51.11
C GLU A 221 -24.39 41.44 -51.64
N SER A 222 -24.75 42.42 -50.80
CA SER A 222 -24.91 43.84 -51.15
C SER A 222 -23.63 44.68 -51.11
N ASP A 223 -22.49 44.06 -50.79
CA ASP A 223 -21.19 44.70 -50.49
C ASP A 223 -20.47 45.37 -51.68
N HIS A 224 -21.10 45.46 -52.84
CA HIS A 224 -20.48 45.94 -54.08
C HIS A 224 -20.81 47.40 -54.45
N THR A 225 -21.39 48.18 -53.55
CA THR A 225 -21.70 49.61 -53.79
C THR A 225 -21.01 50.51 -52.76
N ASP A 226 -20.47 51.64 -53.20
CA ASP A 226 -19.82 52.64 -52.33
C ASP A 226 -20.74 53.10 -51.17
N TYR A 227 -22.05 53.17 -51.43
CA TYR A 227 -23.07 53.54 -50.44
C TYR A 227 -23.34 52.41 -49.43
N GLY A 228 -23.42 51.15 -49.88
CA GLY A 228 -23.50 49.98 -49.00
C GLY A 228 -22.27 49.88 -48.08
N TYR A 229 -21.10 50.25 -48.61
CA TYR A 229 -19.85 50.31 -47.86
C TYR A 229 -19.89 51.35 -46.73
N ALA A 230 -20.33 52.58 -47.03
CA ALA A 230 -20.42 53.66 -46.04
C ALA A 230 -21.45 53.39 -44.93
N LEU A 231 -22.56 52.72 -45.25
CA LEU A 231 -23.58 52.31 -44.28
C LEU A 231 -23.09 51.19 -43.37
N LYS A 232 -22.41 50.17 -43.92
CA LYS A 232 -21.75 49.12 -43.13
C LYS A 232 -20.70 49.70 -42.19
N MET A 233 -19.94 50.69 -42.67
CA MET A 233 -18.95 51.42 -41.88
C MET A 233 -19.54 52.05 -40.60
N ILE A 234 -20.68 52.74 -40.73
CA ILE A 234 -21.36 53.37 -39.60
C ILE A 234 -21.93 52.31 -38.66
N CYS A 235 -22.64 51.31 -39.20
CA CYS A 235 -23.19 50.23 -38.37
C CYS A 235 -22.10 49.46 -37.62
N PHE A 236 -20.97 49.19 -38.27
CA PHE A 236 -19.88 48.45 -37.65
C PHE A 236 -19.14 49.28 -36.59
N ARG A 237 -18.91 50.56 -36.84
CA ARG A 237 -18.39 51.49 -35.83
C ARG A 237 -19.32 51.55 -34.62
N GLU A 238 -20.63 51.68 -34.84
CA GLU A 238 -21.62 51.73 -33.76
C GLU A 238 -21.71 50.41 -32.97
N GLN A 239 -21.62 49.26 -33.64
CA GLN A 239 -21.57 47.95 -32.98
C GLN A 239 -20.31 47.79 -32.14
N THR A 240 -19.16 48.19 -32.69
CA THR A 240 -17.87 48.15 -31.99
C THR A 240 -17.86 49.10 -30.80
N GLU A 241 -18.30 50.35 -30.96
CA GLU A 241 -18.45 51.31 -29.85
C GLU A 241 -19.46 50.84 -28.79
N LYS A 242 -20.53 50.15 -29.18
CA LYS A 242 -21.48 49.53 -28.23
C LYS A 242 -20.81 48.41 -27.43
N MET A 243 -20.13 47.47 -28.09
CA MET A 243 -19.39 46.37 -27.45
C MET A 243 -18.44 46.90 -26.36
N MET A 244 -17.79 48.02 -26.65
CA MET A 244 -16.82 48.68 -25.78
C MET A 244 -17.46 49.32 -24.55
N LYS A 245 -18.62 49.97 -24.76
CA LYS A 245 -19.35 50.68 -23.70
C LYS A 245 -20.17 49.73 -22.80
N MET A 246 -20.46 48.51 -23.25
CA MET A 246 -21.30 47.57 -22.50
C MET A 246 -20.52 46.77 -21.44
N GLY A 247 -19.18 46.82 -21.41
CA GLY A 247 -18.38 46.07 -20.42
C GLY A 247 -18.42 44.54 -20.57
N GLU A 248 -19.24 44.02 -21.48
CA GLU A 248 -19.43 42.57 -21.72
C GLU A 248 -18.13 41.87 -22.09
N LEU A 249 -17.30 42.50 -22.94
CA LEU A 249 -15.98 42.02 -23.28
C LEU A 249 -15.13 41.80 -22.02
N PHE A 250 -15.13 42.77 -21.11
CA PHE A 250 -14.32 42.70 -19.91
C PHE A 250 -14.78 41.59 -18.95
N GLU A 251 -16.09 41.39 -18.80
CA GLU A 251 -16.65 40.27 -18.02
C GLU A 251 -16.29 38.90 -18.60
N VAL A 252 -16.37 38.72 -19.92
CA VAL A 252 -15.91 37.48 -20.59
C VAL A 252 -14.43 37.23 -20.31
N LEU A 253 -13.61 38.28 -20.40
CA LEU A 253 -12.17 38.18 -20.17
C LEU A 253 -11.84 37.84 -18.70
N VAL A 254 -12.50 38.48 -17.74
CA VAL A 254 -12.36 38.17 -16.30
C VAL A 254 -12.73 36.72 -16.03
N HIS A 255 -13.84 36.26 -16.61
CA HIS A 255 -14.30 34.88 -16.45
C HIS A 255 -13.25 33.88 -16.96
N GLU A 256 -12.72 34.09 -18.15
CA GLU A 256 -11.77 33.17 -18.75
C GLU A 256 -10.41 33.16 -18.05
N VAL A 257 -9.91 34.33 -17.65
CA VAL A 257 -8.70 34.43 -16.82
C VAL A 257 -8.87 33.61 -15.54
N ARG A 258 -10.02 33.71 -14.87
CA ARG A 258 -10.32 32.94 -13.67
C ARG A 258 -10.33 31.44 -13.97
N ASN A 259 -10.88 31.02 -15.11
CA ASN A 259 -10.89 29.62 -15.52
C ASN A 259 -9.47 29.08 -15.77
N VAL A 260 -8.61 29.85 -16.46
CA VAL A 260 -7.19 29.48 -16.65
C VAL A 260 -6.49 29.36 -15.31
N PHE A 261 -6.72 30.31 -14.41
CA PHE A 261 -6.10 30.29 -13.10
C PHE A 261 -6.59 29.12 -12.25
N ALA A 262 -7.90 28.86 -12.21
CA ALA A 262 -8.49 27.73 -11.49
C ALA A 262 -7.89 26.40 -11.95
N SER A 263 -7.64 26.24 -13.26
CA SER A 263 -7.00 25.03 -13.80
C SER A 263 -5.58 24.79 -13.29
N CYS A 264 -4.88 25.85 -12.81
CA CYS A 264 -3.57 25.67 -12.18
C CYS A 264 -3.65 24.92 -10.84
N PHE A 265 -4.80 25.01 -10.16
CA PHE A 265 -5.11 24.40 -8.85
C PHE A 265 -5.96 23.14 -8.98
N GLU A 266 -6.13 22.59 -10.18
CA GLU A 266 -6.71 21.26 -10.35
C GLU A 266 -5.70 20.16 -9.98
N GLU A 267 -6.20 18.97 -9.61
CA GLU A 267 -5.35 17.82 -9.33
C GLU A 267 -4.58 17.41 -10.59
N ASP A 268 -3.26 17.52 -10.54
CA ASP A 268 -2.38 17.07 -11.61
C ASP A 268 -1.75 15.75 -11.18
N GLN A 269 -2.23 14.62 -11.68
CA GLN A 269 -1.71 13.30 -11.29
C GLN A 269 -0.21 13.11 -11.61
N THR A 270 0.39 14.00 -12.40
CA THR A 270 1.78 13.91 -12.87
C THR A 270 2.72 14.95 -12.25
N GLY A 271 2.18 15.92 -11.50
CA GLY A 271 2.95 17.02 -10.94
C GLY A 271 3.56 16.72 -9.57
N ASP A 272 4.85 17.03 -9.40
CA ASP A 272 5.57 17.00 -8.11
C ASP A 272 4.95 17.94 -7.06
N ILE A 273 4.40 19.07 -7.53
CA ILE A 273 3.81 20.13 -6.71
C ILE A 273 2.31 20.18 -6.97
N GLN A 274 1.55 19.73 -5.99
CA GLN A 274 0.08 19.66 -6.03
C GLN A 274 -0.53 20.97 -5.49
N LEU A 275 -0.70 21.97 -6.36
CA LEU A 275 -1.22 23.29 -5.99
C LEU A 275 -2.65 23.25 -5.42
N CYS A 276 -3.46 22.28 -5.84
CA CYS A 276 -4.84 22.02 -5.39
C CYS A 276 -5.00 21.87 -3.86
N ARG A 277 -3.89 21.60 -3.17
CA ARG A 277 -3.84 21.36 -1.72
C ARG A 277 -3.82 22.65 -0.91
N PHE A 278 -3.52 23.78 -1.52
CA PHE A 278 -3.34 25.09 -0.89
C PHE A 278 -4.52 26.02 -1.19
N ASN A 279 -5.63 25.81 -0.49
CA ASN A 279 -6.89 26.53 -0.76
C ASN A 279 -6.79 28.04 -0.54
N SER A 280 -6.12 28.45 0.53
CA SER A 280 -5.96 29.87 0.84
C SER A 280 -5.15 30.57 -0.24
N MET A 281 -4.17 29.88 -0.87
CA MET A 281 -3.45 30.40 -2.02
C MET A 281 -4.42 30.63 -3.19
N GLN A 282 -5.22 29.63 -3.55
CA GLN A 282 -6.22 29.77 -4.62
C GLN A 282 -7.16 30.97 -4.36
N THR A 283 -7.73 31.08 -3.16
CA THR A 283 -8.66 32.16 -2.81
C THR A 283 -8.00 33.55 -2.84
N THR A 284 -6.76 33.67 -2.35
CA THR A 284 -6.03 34.94 -2.41
C THR A 284 -5.77 35.36 -3.85
N PHE A 285 -5.35 34.44 -4.69
CA PHE A 285 -5.12 34.75 -6.10
C PHE A 285 -6.40 35.09 -6.86
N GLU A 286 -7.52 34.40 -6.60
CA GLU A 286 -8.82 34.74 -7.20
C GLU A 286 -9.24 36.18 -6.85
N SER A 287 -8.99 36.59 -5.61
CA SER A 287 -9.21 37.98 -5.16
C SER A 287 -8.26 38.96 -5.84
N ASP A 288 -6.98 38.61 -5.99
CA ASP A 288 -5.97 39.49 -6.61
C ASP A 288 -6.16 39.65 -8.12
N ILE A 289 -6.59 38.60 -8.82
CA ILE A 289 -6.99 38.65 -10.23
C ILE A 289 -8.09 39.69 -10.43
N LYS A 290 -9.12 39.64 -9.58
CA LYS A 290 -10.22 40.60 -9.63
C LYS A 290 -9.70 42.04 -9.48
N GLY A 291 -8.86 42.30 -8.49
CA GLY A 291 -8.30 43.64 -8.25
C GLY A 291 -7.40 44.14 -9.38
N VAL A 292 -6.53 43.29 -9.93
CA VAL A 292 -5.66 43.67 -11.06
C VAL A 292 -6.47 44.00 -12.30
N LEU A 293 -7.49 43.20 -12.60
CA LEU A 293 -8.36 43.43 -13.75
C LEU A 293 -9.15 44.74 -13.60
N GLU A 294 -9.79 44.98 -12.45
CA GLU A 294 -10.54 46.22 -12.18
C GLU A 294 -9.66 47.47 -12.33
N GLU A 295 -8.40 47.41 -11.89
CA GLU A 295 -7.42 48.50 -12.06
C GLU A 295 -7.07 48.79 -13.54
N HIS A 296 -7.16 47.77 -14.41
CA HIS A 296 -6.78 47.88 -15.82
C HIS A 296 -7.98 48.12 -16.75
N GLN A 297 -9.21 47.94 -16.26
CA GLN A 297 -10.43 48.10 -17.05
C GLN A 297 -10.49 49.47 -17.73
N GLN A 298 -10.35 50.56 -16.97
CA GLN A 298 -10.46 51.93 -17.51
C GLN A 298 -9.38 52.23 -18.55
N ALA A 299 -8.14 51.76 -18.31
CA ALA A 299 -7.05 51.94 -19.24
C ALA A 299 -7.26 51.15 -20.54
N ALA A 300 -7.80 49.93 -20.44
CA ALA A 300 -8.14 49.10 -21.58
C ALA A 300 -9.28 49.70 -22.42
N GLU A 301 -10.36 50.13 -21.78
CA GLU A 301 -11.50 50.78 -22.45
C GLU A 301 -11.06 52.02 -23.23
N LEU A 302 -10.24 52.89 -22.61
CA LEU A 302 -9.75 54.11 -23.24
C LEU A 302 -8.89 53.80 -24.47
N ALA A 303 -7.92 52.91 -24.34
CA ALA A 303 -6.94 52.70 -25.39
C ALA A 303 -7.45 51.78 -26.51
N LEU A 304 -8.38 50.86 -26.23
CA LEU A 304 -9.14 50.18 -27.27
C LEU A 304 -10.01 51.20 -28.04
N THR A 305 -10.67 52.15 -27.34
CA THR A 305 -11.54 53.16 -27.97
C THR A 305 -10.75 54.04 -28.92
N GLN A 306 -9.56 54.46 -28.48
CA GLN A 306 -8.66 55.25 -29.28
C GLN A 306 -8.12 54.48 -30.49
N THR A 307 -7.77 53.20 -30.32
CA THR A 307 -7.27 52.37 -31.42
C THR A 307 -8.33 52.12 -32.48
N ILE A 308 -9.55 51.81 -32.06
CA ILE A 308 -10.70 51.62 -32.96
C ILE A 308 -11.02 52.93 -33.70
N SER A 309 -11.05 54.06 -32.98
CA SER A 309 -11.26 55.38 -33.58
C SER A 309 -10.18 55.72 -34.62
N ASN A 310 -8.91 55.42 -34.33
CA ASN A 310 -7.80 55.64 -35.26
C ASN A 310 -7.88 54.71 -36.49
N PHE A 311 -8.22 53.44 -36.28
CA PHE A 311 -8.40 52.47 -37.37
C PHE A 311 -9.50 52.94 -38.33
N PHE A 312 -10.68 53.26 -37.81
CA PHE A 312 -11.77 53.79 -38.65
C PHE A 312 -11.40 55.12 -39.29
N GLY A 313 -10.71 56.00 -38.57
CA GLY A 313 -10.18 57.24 -39.12
C GLY A 313 -9.28 57.02 -40.34
N MET A 314 -8.42 55.99 -40.31
CA MET A 314 -7.56 55.61 -41.43
C MET A 314 -8.36 55.01 -42.60
N CYS A 315 -9.31 54.13 -42.30
CA CYS A 315 -10.08 53.42 -43.32
C CYS A 315 -11.14 54.29 -44.01
N CYS A 316 -11.63 55.36 -43.35
CA CYS A 316 -12.52 56.36 -43.97
C CYS A 316 -11.96 56.98 -45.26
N PHE A 317 -10.64 56.92 -45.47
CA PHE A 317 -9.99 57.50 -46.65
C PHE A 317 -9.69 56.48 -47.76
N ARG A 318 -9.83 55.17 -47.51
CA ARG A 318 -9.47 54.09 -48.45
C ARG A 318 -10.29 52.81 -48.21
N PRO A 319 -11.36 52.57 -49.00
CA PRO A 319 -12.25 51.41 -48.87
C PRO A 319 -11.53 50.06 -49.04
N GLU A 320 -10.48 50.03 -49.86
CA GLU A 320 -9.63 48.85 -50.13
C GLU A 320 -8.92 48.26 -48.89
N PHE A 321 -8.91 48.97 -47.75
CA PHE A 321 -8.35 48.48 -46.48
C PHE A 321 -9.34 47.76 -45.56
N PHE A 322 -10.55 47.48 -46.02
CA PHE A 322 -11.59 46.80 -45.26
C PHE A 322 -11.65 45.29 -45.52
N GLU A 323 -10.49 44.64 -45.57
CA GLU A 323 -10.46 43.18 -45.47
C GLU A 323 -10.83 42.77 -44.04
N ARG A 324 -11.92 42.00 -43.91
CA ARG A 324 -12.41 41.47 -42.64
C ARG A 324 -11.30 40.78 -41.84
N ASP A 325 -10.41 40.07 -42.52
CA ASP A 325 -9.31 39.33 -41.89
C ASP A 325 -8.22 40.26 -41.32
N LEU A 326 -7.87 41.35 -42.02
CA LEU A 326 -6.91 42.35 -41.51
C LEU A 326 -7.47 43.09 -40.30
N LEU A 327 -8.75 43.45 -40.35
CA LEU A 327 -9.46 44.07 -39.23
C LEU A 327 -9.54 43.13 -38.02
N LYS A 328 -9.87 41.85 -38.26
CA LYS A 328 -9.85 40.81 -37.22
C LYS A 328 -8.48 40.73 -36.55
N GLN A 329 -7.42 40.63 -37.34
CA GLN A 329 -6.05 40.56 -36.83
C GLN A 329 -5.67 41.81 -36.02
N ALA A 330 -6.04 43.00 -36.49
CA ALA A 330 -5.77 44.25 -35.77
C ALA A 330 -6.51 44.30 -34.42
N MET A 331 -7.79 43.95 -34.39
CA MET A 331 -8.59 43.91 -33.16
C MET A 331 -8.07 42.86 -32.18
N VAL A 332 -7.77 41.64 -32.65
CA VAL A 332 -7.18 40.57 -31.83
C VAL A 332 -5.84 41.01 -31.25
N LYS A 333 -4.97 41.61 -32.05
CA LYS A 333 -3.67 42.12 -31.58
C LYS A 333 -3.84 43.18 -30.49
N CYS A 334 -4.75 44.13 -30.67
CA CYS A 334 -5.01 45.13 -29.64
C CYS A 334 -5.56 44.51 -28.36
N LEU A 335 -6.56 43.64 -28.46
CA LEU A 335 -7.12 42.92 -27.30
C LEU A 335 -6.05 42.11 -26.58
N LEU A 336 -5.17 41.43 -27.32
CA LEU A 336 -4.02 40.71 -26.77
C LEU A 336 -3.05 41.66 -26.07
N GLU A 337 -2.69 42.79 -26.66
CA GLU A 337 -1.83 43.77 -25.98
C GLU A 337 -2.45 44.26 -24.66
N PHE A 338 -3.77 44.46 -24.61
CA PHE A 338 -4.48 44.80 -23.37
C PHE A 338 -4.61 43.66 -22.38
N LEU A 339 -4.81 42.42 -22.84
CA LEU A 339 -4.93 41.26 -21.99
C LEU A 339 -3.59 40.77 -21.46
N MET A 340 -2.53 40.95 -22.22
CA MET A 340 -1.22 40.41 -21.87
C MET A 340 -0.45 41.39 -20.98
N VAL A 341 -0.66 42.70 -21.09
CA VAL A 341 0.05 43.69 -20.26
C VAL A 341 -0.23 43.55 -18.75
N PRO A 342 -1.48 43.38 -18.27
CA PRO A 342 -1.79 43.16 -16.85
C PRO A 342 -1.31 41.81 -16.32
N PHE A 343 -0.94 40.87 -17.20
CA PHE A 343 -0.67 39.48 -16.85
C PHE A 343 0.80 39.10 -17.03
N ILE A 344 1.46 39.56 -18.06
CA ILE A 344 2.88 39.29 -18.36
C ILE A 344 3.78 40.46 -17.95
N GLY A 345 3.19 41.63 -17.66
CA GLY A 345 3.95 42.85 -17.38
C GLY A 345 4.65 43.39 -18.62
N LYS A 346 5.26 44.58 -18.50
CA LYS A 346 6.14 45.13 -19.55
C LYS A 346 7.48 44.39 -19.62
N ASP A 347 7.91 43.86 -18.47
CA ASP A 347 9.05 42.94 -18.36
C ASP A 347 8.49 41.53 -18.35
N LYS A 348 8.80 40.74 -19.39
CA LYS A 348 8.22 39.41 -19.70
C LYS A 348 8.31 38.36 -18.57
N ASP A 349 9.00 38.67 -17.49
CA ASP A 349 9.27 37.77 -16.37
C ASP A 349 8.37 38.04 -15.14
N CYS A 350 7.53 39.06 -15.16
CA CYS A 350 6.81 39.54 -13.98
C CYS A 350 5.29 39.50 -14.19
N PHE A 351 4.62 38.50 -13.62
CA PHE A 351 3.17 38.45 -13.56
C PHE A 351 2.66 39.38 -12.45
N PRO A 352 1.97 40.50 -12.74
CA PRO A 352 1.52 41.45 -11.72
C PRO A 352 0.63 40.81 -10.64
N ILE A 353 -0.16 39.80 -11.03
CA ILE A 353 -0.97 38.99 -10.12
C ILE A 353 -0.10 38.19 -9.16
N ILE A 354 0.98 37.58 -9.62
CA ILE A 354 1.95 36.88 -8.76
C ILE A 354 2.63 37.88 -7.83
N SER A 355 3.04 39.05 -8.33
CA SER A 355 3.64 40.11 -7.51
C SER A 355 2.70 40.69 -6.46
N ARG A 356 1.38 40.69 -6.72
CA ARG A 356 0.35 41.08 -5.76
C ARG A 356 0.12 39.97 -4.73
N ALA A 357 -0.04 38.73 -5.18
CA ALA A 357 -0.17 37.57 -4.32
C ALA A 357 1.04 37.39 -3.39
N LYS A 358 2.27 37.64 -3.87
CA LYS A 358 3.50 37.64 -3.06
C LYS A 358 3.46 38.65 -1.90
N ARG A 359 2.74 39.77 -2.06
CA ARG A 359 2.56 40.76 -0.98
C ARG A 359 1.51 40.31 0.04
N ASN A 360 0.53 39.54 -0.39
CA ASN A 360 -0.60 39.10 0.43
C ASN A 360 -0.34 37.77 1.14
N ILE A 361 0.44 36.87 0.53
CA ILE A 361 0.79 35.55 1.07
C ILE A 361 2.22 35.64 1.62
N THR A 362 2.31 36.01 2.89
CA THR A 362 3.60 36.17 3.59
C THR A 362 4.08 34.90 4.29
N ASN A 363 3.18 33.93 4.50
CA ASN A 363 3.45 32.66 5.16
C ASN A 363 3.00 31.48 4.29
N MET A 364 3.59 30.31 4.52
CA MET A 364 3.24 29.08 3.82
C MET A 364 1.74 28.77 4.00
N PRO A 365 0.98 28.58 2.92
CA PRO A 365 -0.44 28.26 3.02
C PRO A 365 -0.64 26.90 3.68
N GLU A 366 -1.69 26.79 4.51
CA GLU A 366 -2.05 25.51 5.11
C GLU A 366 -2.48 24.48 4.04
N GLU A 367 -2.02 23.26 4.24
CA GLU A 367 -2.31 22.15 3.35
C GLU A 367 -3.58 21.42 3.81
N LYS A 368 -4.60 21.31 2.94
CA LYS A 368 -5.87 20.60 3.25
C LYS A 368 -5.67 19.17 3.74
N CYS A 369 -4.69 18.49 3.19
CA CYS A 369 -4.42 17.09 3.48
C CYS A 369 -3.26 16.90 4.47
N ALA A 370 -2.86 17.94 5.21
CA ALA A 370 -1.83 17.83 6.25
C ALA A 370 -2.16 16.69 7.23
N ALA A 371 -3.40 16.61 7.70
CA ALA A 371 -3.85 15.54 8.60
C ALA A 371 -3.74 14.15 7.94
N LYS A 372 -4.02 14.04 6.64
CA LYS A 372 -3.93 12.79 5.88
C LYS A 372 -2.47 12.37 5.67
N ARG A 373 -1.58 13.33 5.35
CA ARG A 373 -0.12 13.12 5.26
C ARG A 373 0.43 12.65 6.60
N GLN A 374 0.12 13.35 7.70
CA GLN A 374 0.57 12.98 9.03
C GLN A 374 0.08 11.58 9.43
N LYS A 375 -1.17 11.23 9.09
CA LYS A 375 -1.72 9.89 9.32
C LYS A 375 -0.90 8.82 8.59
N TYR A 376 -0.51 9.04 7.33
CA TYR A 376 0.32 8.09 6.59
C TYR A 376 1.74 7.97 7.15
N LEU A 377 2.37 9.08 7.52
CA LEU A 377 3.69 9.08 8.17
C LEU A 377 3.67 8.33 9.51
N ASN A 378 2.67 8.59 10.35
CA ASN A 378 2.49 7.87 11.62
C ASN A 378 2.27 6.38 11.39
N ASN A 379 1.48 6.01 10.38
CA ASN A 379 1.26 4.60 10.04
C ASN A 379 2.56 3.91 9.58
N ILE A 380 3.39 4.58 8.78
CA ILE A 380 4.68 4.04 8.36
C ILE A 380 5.61 3.87 9.57
N SER A 381 5.67 4.85 10.47
CA SER A 381 6.45 4.73 11.71
C SER A 381 6.00 3.53 12.55
N ASN A 382 4.68 3.35 12.71
CA ASN A 382 4.13 2.19 13.43
C ASN A 382 4.51 0.85 12.75
N LEU A 383 4.56 0.81 11.41
CA LEU A 383 5.01 -0.38 10.69
C LEU A 383 6.49 -0.70 10.97
N ASP A 384 7.35 0.31 11.15
CA ASP A 384 8.75 0.11 11.51
C ASP A 384 8.92 -0.45 12.93
N GLU A 385 8.10 -0.02 13.89
CA GLU A 385 8.05 -0.61 15.23
C GLU A 385 7.61 -2.08 15.20
N ILE A 386 6.54 -2.37 14.46
CA ILE A 386 6.05 -3.75 14.31
C ILE A 386 7.09 -4.63 13.60
N LYS A 387 7.77 -4.10 12.57
CA LYS A 387 8.86 -4.79 11.86
C LYS A 387 10.01 -5.12 12.82
N SER A 388 10.39 -4.18 13.69
CA SER A 388 11.41 -4.39 14.72
C SER A 388 11.02 -5.51 15.69
N HIS A 389 9.76 -5.56 16.12
CA HIS A 389 9.24 -6.63 16.97
C HIS A 389 9.30 -8.01 16.29
N TYR A 390 8.91 -8.12 15.02
CA TYR A 390 9.02 -9.38 14.30
C TYR A 390 10.47 -9.83 14.08
N LEU A 391 11.38 -8.89 13.83
CA LEU A 391 12.81 -9.18 13.73
C LEU A 391 13.40 -9.64 15.07
N SER A 392 12.91 -9.16 16.21
CA SER A 392 13.35 -9.64 17.52
C SER A 392 12.90 -11.08 17.78
N ILE A 393 11.65 -11.44 17.42
CA ILE A 393 11.15 -12.82 17.45
C ILE A 393 12.08 -13.72 16.61
N ARG A 394 12.43 -13.31 15.39
CA ARG A 394 13.33 -14.08 14.52
C ARG A 394 14.71 -14.30 15.13
N ARG A 395 15.26 -13.31 15.84
CA ARG A 395 16.56 -13.43 16.52
C ARG A 395 16.50 -14.33 17.76
N GLY A 396 15.34 -14.40 18.41
CA GLY A 396 15.09 -15.29 19.55
C GLY A 396 14.90 -16.76 19.17
N VAL A 397 14.69 -17.07 17.88
CA VAL A 397 14.60 -18.45 17.38
C VAL A 397 16.03 -19.02 17.24
N PRO A 398 16.38 -20.11 17.95
CA PRO A 398 17.70 -20.73 17.84
C PRO A 398 18.02 -21.13 16.39
N VAL A 399 19.22 -20.79 15.92
CA VAL A 399 19.68 -21.10 14.54
C VAL A 399 19.68 -22.61 14.28
N ASP A 400 19.91 -23.43 15.31
CA ASP A 400 19.92 -24.89 15.21
C ASP A 400 18.51 -25.49 15.02
N ALA A 401 17.45 -24.80 15.42
CA ALA A 401 16.05 -25.18 15.12
C ALA A 401 15.67 -24.90 13.65
N MET A 402 16.49 -24.13 12.93
CA MET A 402 16.26 -23.79 11.52
C MET A 402 16.86 -24.79 10.53
N SER A 403 17.23 -26.01 10.93
CA SER A 403 17.68 -27.05 9.99
C SER A 403 17.29 -28.50 10.35
N PRO A 404 16.09 -28.98 9.97
CA PRO A 404 15.76 -30.41 9.96
C PRO A 404 15.95 -31.08 8.59
N LYS A 405 16.36 -30.35 7.53
CA LYS A 405 16.44 -30.93 6.17
C LYS A 405 17.53 -32.00 6.00
N THR A 406 18.40 -32.22 6.99
CA THR A 406 19.58 -33.10 6.82
C THR A 406 19.62 -34.31 7.75
N GLN A 407 18.72 -34.47 8.72
CA GLN A 407 18.79 -35.60 9.67
C GLN A 407 17.69 -36.66 9.48
N ALA A 408 16.43 -36.27 9.25
CA ALA A 408 15.35 -37.25 9.07
C ALA A 408 15.45 -37.99 7.71
N ALA A 409 15.77 -37.29 6.63
CA ALA A 409 15.93 -37.90 5.30
C ALA A 409 17.22 -38.74 5.15
N LYS A 410 18.26 -38.43 5.92
CA LYS A 410 19.53 -39.18 5.92
C LYS A 410 19.39 -40.49 6.71
N SER A 411 18.70 -40.43 7.86
CA SER A 411 18.43 -41.62 8.69
C SER A 411 17.57 -42.69 7.98
N TYR A 412 16.68 -42.32 7.06
CA TYR A 412 15.85 -43.26 6.31
C TYR A 412 16.60 -43.85 5.09
N LYS A 413 17.50 -43.08 4.47
CA LYS A 413 18.30 -43.55 3.33
C LYS A 413 19.44 -44.48 3.77
N ASP A 414 20.06 -44.20 4.91
CA ASP A 414 21.15 -45.02 5.45
C ASP A 414 20.67 -46.36 6.02
N SER A 415 19.41 -46.45 6.47
CA SER A 415 18.80 -47.71 6.94
C SER A 415 18.29 -48.60 5.80
N LEU A 416 18.00 -48.05 4.62
CA LEU A 416 17.66 -48.82 3.41
C LEU A 416 18.89 -49.34 2.64
N LEU A 417 20.07 -48.73 2.83
CA LEU A 417 21.30 -49.08 2.08
C LEU A 417 22.19 -50.11 2.80
N HIS A 418 21.91 -50.48 4.04
CA HIS A 418 22.73 -51.41 4.84
C HIS A 418 21.96 -52.65 5.35
N GLY A 419 20.77 -52.92 4.80
CA GLY A 419 19.98 -54.12 5.06
C GLY A 419 19.84 -54.99 3.80
N GLY A 420 20.96 -55.46 3.25
CA GLY A 420 21.04 -56.41 2.14
C GLY A 420 22.18 -57.40 2.39
#